data_AF-A0A850M6U3-F1
#
_entry.id   AF-A0A850M6U3-F1
#
_cell.length_a   1.000
_cell.length_b   1.000
_cell.length_c   1.000
_cell.angle_alpha   90.00
_cell.angle_beta   90.00
_cell.angle_gamma   90.00
#
_symmetry.space_group_name_H-M   'P 1'
#
loop_
_entity.id
_entity.type
_entity.pdbx_description
1 polymer ?
#
loop_
_entity_poly.entity_id
_entity_poly.type
_entity_poly.pdbx_seq_one_letter_code
_entity_poly.pdbx_strand_id
1 'polypeptide(L)'
;MAYLAPIDTIAIGVWICLVAVQLGIFLLLFSKYLKSSEKNNIKLAISLTFIFLAIGGSCFIFFDYYFTQLEPSLYETHQLIFKIATVFQLSGFGFLFLVSEHRVFKGKDYFIFFWGFLGLLVAAMVVSDFVLTETLINLAFIFAVFIPISYIYLAIKLPGAARNNILLILFGIIIFTVGMVLNLLDVIVAIELLTGSAVVIHYLYLISPILQIGGLITAAKGFNQLYFQ
;
A
#
# COMPACT_ATOMS: atom_id res chain seq x y z
N MET A 1 28.38 7.57 11.61
CA MET A 1 27.58 7.60 10.37
C MET A 1 28.13 6.53 9.46
N ALA A 2 27.38 5.45 9.23
CA ALA A 2 27.75 4.47 8.22
C ALA A 2 27.65 5.11 6.83
N TYR A 3 28.53 4.70 5.91
CA TYR A 3 28.55 5.18 4.54
C TYR A 3 27.40 4.49 3.77
N LEU A 4 26.33 5.23 3.45
CA LEU A 4 25.25 4.73 2.60
C LEU A 4 25.80 4.53 1.17
N ALA A 5 25.43 3.42 0.53
CA ALA A 5 25.80 3.24 -0.86
C ALA A 5 25.16 4.35 -1.72
N PRO A 6 25.79 4.77 -2.83
CA PRO A 6 25.20 5.80 -3.70
C PRO A 6 23.78 5.47 -4.16
N ILE A 7 23.48 4.17 -4.37
CA ILE A 7 22.16 3.69 -4.74
C ILE A 7 21.10 3.92 -3.65
N ASP A 8 21.47 3.78 -2.38
CA ASP A 8 20.54 3.98 -1.25
C ASP A 8 20.16 5.45 -1.12
N THR A 9 21.09 6.35 -1.37
CA THR A 9 20.81 7.80 -1.38
C THR A 9 19.78 8.15 -2.45
N ILE A 10 19.91 7.55 -3.64
CA ILE A 10 18.93 7.72 -4.73
C ILE A 10 17.59 7.10 -4.32
N ALA A 11 17.60 5.87 -3.79
CA ALA A 11 16.40 5.16 -3.38
C ALA A 11 15.61 5.94 -2.30
N ILE A 12 16.27 6.49 -1.28
CA ILE A 12 15.66 7.39 -0.28
C ILE A 12 14.95 8.56 -0.96
N GLY A 13 15.61 9.21 -1.93
CA GLY A 13 15.01 10.31 -2.69
C GLY A 13 13.74 9.91 -3.45
N VAL A 14 13.73 8.71 -4.05
CA VAL A 14 12.55 8.18 -4.74
C VAL A 14 11.43 7.81 -3.76
N TRP A 15 11.76 7.26 -2.59
CA TRP A 15 10.78 7.00 -1.53
C TRP A 15 10.15 8.29 -0.97
N ILE A 16 10.94 9.35 -0.77
CA ILE A 16 10.42 10.67 -0.40
C ILE A 16 9.48 11.20 -1.48
N CYS A 17 9.83 11.01 -2.75
CA CYS A 17 8.96 11.35 -3.88
C CYS A 17 7.64 10.55 -3.84
N LEU A 18 7.68 9.25 -3.54
CA LEU A 18 6.48 8.42 -3.38
C LEU A 18 5.57 8.97 -2.27
N VAL A 19 6.12 9.31 -1.10
CA VAL A 19 5.37 9.93 0.00
C VAL A 19 4.76 11.27 -0.43
N ALA A 20 5.53 12.11 -1.12
CA ALA A 20 5.03 13.39 -1.63
C ALA A 20 3.88 13.20 -2.64
N VAL A 21 3.97 12.20 -3.52
CA VAL A 21 2.89 11.84 -4.46
C VAL A 21 1.64 11.37 -3.71
N GLN A 22 1.78 10.51 -2.70
CA GLN A 22 0.68 10.05 -1.85
C GLN A 22 -0.03 11.23 -1.16
N LEU A 23 0.74 12.14 -0.56
CA LEU A 23 0.21 13.37 0.05
C LEU A 23 -0.46 14.29 -0.98
N GLY A 24 0.15 14.48 -2.14
CA GLY A 24 -0.42 15.29 -3.23
C GLY A 24 -1.76 14.76 -3.72
N ILE A 25 -1.87 13.43 -3.91
CA ILE A 25 -3.12 12.77 -4.26
C ILE A 25 -4.16 12.94 -3.15
N PHE A 26 -3.77 12.72 -1.89
CA PHE A 26 -4.66 12.94 -0.75
C PHE A 26 -5.22 14.36 -0.75
N LEU A 27 -4.37 15.39 -0.80
CA LEU A 27 -4.78 16.80 -0.79
C LEU A 27 -5.72 17.11 -1.96
N LEU A 28 -5.42 16.60 -3.16
CA LEU A 28 -6.26 16.79 -4.34
C LEU A 28 -7.65 16.18 -4.16
N LEU A 29 -7.74 14.89 -3.77
CA LEU A 29 -9.03 14.21 -3.65
C LEU A 29 -9.82 14.70 -2.44
N PHE A 30 -9.15 14.95 -1.32
CA PHE A 30 -9.79 15.42 -0.10
C PHE A 30 -10.32 16.85 -0.25
N SER A 31 -9.59 17.74 -0.94
CA SER A 31 -10.10 19.08 -1.24
C SER A 31 -11.35 19.05 -2.13
N LYS A 32 -11.43 18.11 -3.09
CA LYS A 32 -12.65 17.87 -3.88
C LYS A 32 -13.77 17.31 -3.04
N TYR A 33 -13.49 16.39 -2.11
CA TYR A 33 -14.48 15.90 -1.14
C TYR A 33 -15.07 17.04 -0.31
N LEU A 34 -14.22 17.92 0.24
CA LEU A 34 -14.67 19.06 1.05
C LEU A 34 -15.56 20.05 0.28
N LYS A 35 -15.28 20.25 -1.01
CA LYS A 35 -16.04 21.16 -1.89
C LYS A 35 -17.31 20.51 -2.49
N SER A 36 -17.46 19.20 -2.39
CA SER A 36 -18.61 18.49 -2.96
C SER A 36 -19.87 18.73 -2.11
N SER A 37 -20.99 19.01 -2.76
CA SER A 37 -22.31 19.07 -2.11
C SER A 37 -22.75 17.70 -1.57
N GLU A 38 -22.31 16.62 -2.23
CA GLU A 38 -22.57 15.24 -1.82
C GLU A 38 -21.36 14.64 -1.10
N LYS A 39 -21.33 14.80 0.22
CA LYS A 39 -20.36 14.13 1.09
C LYS A 39 -20.72 12.65 1.18
N ASN A 40 -19.90 11.80 0.59
CA ASN A 40 -20.05 10.35 0.63
C ASN A 40 -18.82 9.70 1.28
N ASN A 41 -19.06 8.74 2.19
CA ASN A 41 -18.05 7.97 2.90
C ASN A 41 -17.04 7.27 1.97
N ILE A 42 -17.43 6.89 0.76
CA ILE A 42 -16.54 6.30 -0.25
C ILE A 42 -15.45 7.29 -0.67
N LYS A 43 -15.83 8.55 -0.95
CA LYS A 43 -14.89 9.60 -1.34
C LYS A 43 -13.87 9.84 -0.21
N LEU A 44 -14.38 9.91 1.03
CA LEU A 44 -13.53 10.06 2.22
C LEU A 44 -12.59 8.87 2.39
N ALA A 45 -13.07 7.63 2.32
CA ALA A 45 -12.26 6.43 2.46
C ALA A 45 -11.14 6.37 1.41
N ILE A 46 -11.43 6.70 0.16
CA ILE A 46 -10.41 6.79 -0.91
C ILE A 46 -9.35 7.85 -0.55
N SER A 47 -9.76 9.04 -0.08
CA SER A 47 -8.79 10.04 0.38
C SER A 47 -7.95 9.52 1.55
N LEU A 48 -8.60 8.88 2.53
CA LEU A 48 -7.92 8.33 3.70
C LEU A 48 -6.90 7.24 3.34
N THR A 49 -7.14 6.43 2.31
CA THR A 49 -6.15 5.47 1.80
C THR A 49 -4.80 6.15 1.55
N PHE A 50 -4.77 7.28 0.85
CA PHE A 50 -3.51 7.91 0.45
C PHE A 50 -2.76 8.57 1.60
N ILE A 51 -3.44 9.18 2.57
CA ILE A 51 -2.76 9.77 3.75
C ILE A 51 -2.18 8.67 4.66
N PHE A 52 -2.89 7.56 4.83
CA PHE A 52 -2.39 6.43 5.62
C PHE A 52 -1.18 5.75 4.94
N LEU A 53 -1.22 5.60 3.61
CA LEU A 53 -0.05 5.15 2.84
C LEU A 53 1.14 6.11 2.99
N ALA A 54 0.91 7.43 2.98
CA ALA A 54 1.97 8.43 3.18
C ALA A 54 2.62 8.37 4.56
N ILE A 55 1.80 8.22 5.61
CA ILE A 55 2.31 8.08 6.99
C ILE A 55 3.11 6.78 7.10
N GLY A 56 2.55 5.66 6.63
CA GLY A 56 3.23 4.36 6.62
C GLY A 56 4.55 4.40 5.85
N GLY A 57 4.54 4.95 4.63
CA GLY A 57 5.75 5.11 3.80
C GLY A 57 6.80 6.00 4.46
N SER A 58 6.40 7.06 5.16
CA SER A 58 7.33 7.90 5.93
C SER A 58 7.98 7.10 7.06
N CYS A 59 7.19 6.33 7.82
CA CYS A 59 7.72 5.45 8.87
C CYS A 59 8.65 4.37 8.32
N PHE A 60 8.34 3.79 7.16
CA PHE A 60 9.21 2.82 6.48
C PHE A 60 10.54 3.45 6.05
N ILE A 61 10.55 4.67 5.51
CA ILE A 61 11.82 5.38 5.21
C ILE A 61 12.71 5.46 6.45
N PHE A 62 12.15 5.82 7.61
CA PHE A 62 12.90 5.85 8.86
C PHE A 62 13.37 4.45 9.29
N PHE A 63 12.47 3.47 9.28
CA PHE A 63 12.77 2.09 9.66
C PHE A 63 13.89 1.49 8.79
N ASP A 64 13.71 1.54 7.47
CA ASP A 64 14.59 0.90 6.49
C ASP A 64 15.95 1.60 6.38
N TYR A 65 15.99 2.94 6.30
CA TYR A 65 17.25 3.65 6.03
C TYR A 65 17.96 4.21 7.25
N TYR A 66 17.23 4.55 8.33
CA TYR A 66 17.82 5.23 9.49
C TYR A 66 18.00 4.29 10.69
N PHE A 67 17.08 3.34 10.90
CA PHE A 67 17.17 2.38 12.01
C PHE A 67 17.89 1.10 11.60
N THR A 68 17.53 0.51 10.47
CA THR A 68 18.05 -0.81 10.06
C THR A 68 19.09 -0.74 8.95
N GLN A 69 19.17 0.36 8.19
CA GLN A 69 20.09 0.51 7.05
C GLN A 69 19.99 -0.65 6.05
N LEU A 70 18.77 -1.20 5.89
CA LEU A 70 18.48 -2.37 5.07
C LEU A 70 19.22 -3.64 5.51
N GLU A 71 19.66 -3.74 6.76
CA GLU A 71 20.26 -4.94 7.34
C GLU A 71 19.16 -5.79 8.04
N PRO A 72 18.76 -6.96 7.50
CA PRO A 72 17.67 -7.77 8.06
C PRO A 72 17.89 -8.21 9.51
N SER A 73 19.15 -8.36 9.93
CA SER A 73 19.52 -8.71 11.31
C SER A 73 19.08 -7.67 12.34
N LEU A 74 18.85 -6.41 11.93
CA LEU A 74 18.41 -5.34 12.81
C LEU A 74 16.88 -5.23 12.90
N TYR A 75 16.13 -5.95 12.08
CA TYR A 75 14.67 -5.79 11.96
C TYR A 75 13.95 -6.21 13.23
N GLU A 76 14.38 -7.30 13.87
CA GLU A 76 13.83 -7.77 15.14
C GLU A 76 14.03 -6.73 16.26
N THR A 77 15.23 -6.12 16.33
CA THR A 77 15.57 -5.09 17.32
C THR A 77 14.69 -3.84 17.18
N HIS A 78 14.20 -3.56 15.97
CA HIS A 78 13.40 -2.37 15.64
C HIS A 78 11.95 -2.70 15.26
N GLN A 79 11.45 -3.88 15.66
CA GLN A 79 10.14 -4.40 15.29
C GLN A 79 8.97 -3.46 15.64
N LEU A 80 9.05 -2.69 16.74
CA LEU A 80 7.98 -1.76 17.10
C LEU A 80 7.76 -0.70 16.02
N ILE A 81 8.83 -0.17 15.44
CA ILE A 81 8.75 0.85 14.39
C ILE A 81 8.22 0.22 13.10
N PHE A 82 8.69 -0.97 12.76
CA PHE A 82 8.16 -1.77 11.65
C PHE A 82 6.65 -1.99 11.76
N LYS A 83 6.17 -2.38 12.95
CA LYS A 83 4.75 -2.58 13.23
C LYS A 83 3.93 -1.30 13.06
N ILE A 84 4.42 -0.18 13.58
CA ILE A 84 3.77 1.13 13.42
C ILE A 84 3.67 1.48 11.93
N ALA A 85 4.78 1.37 11.20
CA ALA A 85 4.81 1.64 9.76
C ALA A 85 3.80 0.77 9.00
N THR A 86 3.78 -0.53 9.33
CA THR A 86 2.87 -1.52 8.76
C THR A 86 1.41 -1.19 9.06
N VAL A 87 1.05 -0.84 10.30
CA VAL A 87 -0.35 -0.50 10.66
C VAL A 87 -0.86 0.67 9.84
N PHE A 88 -0.06 1.72 9.68
CA PHE A 88 -0.46 2.86 8.86
C PHE A 88 -0.62 2.46 7.39
N GLN A 89 0.36 1.75 6.82
CA GLN A 89 0.30 1.31 5.43
C GLN A 89 -0.90 0.38 5.16
N LEU A 90 -1.10 -0.62 6.01
CA LEU A 90 -2.19 -1.59 5.92
C LEU A 90 -3.57 -0.98 6.21
N SER A 91 -3.65 0.03 7.09
CA SER A 91 -4.89 0.79 7.26
C SER A 91 -5.32 1.49 5.96
N GLY A 92 -4.37 1.90 5.11
CA GLY A 92 -4.67 2.39 3.76
C GLY A 92 -5.45 1.37 2.91
N PHE A 93 -5.04 0.10 2.95
CA PHE A 93 -5.77 -1.01 2.33
C PHE A 93 -7.10 -1.31 3.04
N GLY A 94 -7.16 -1.16 4.37
CA GLY A 94 -8.40 -1.27 5.14
C GLY A 94 -9.50 -0.35 4.62
N PHE A 95 -9.19 0.89 4.27
CA PHE A 95 -10.15 1.80 3.62
C PHE A 95 -10.56 1.33 2.22
N LEU A 96 -9.66 0.74 1.45
CA LEU A 96 -10.00 0.14 0.15
C LEU A 96 -10.93 -1.07 0.31
N PHE A 97 -10.76 -1.90 1.34
CA PHE A 97 -11.72 -2.97 1.65
C PHE A 97 -13.11 -2.41 1.88
N LEU A 98 -13.24 -1.35 2.70
CA LEU A 98 -14.53 -0.71 2.96
C LEU A 98 -15.18 -0.21 1.67
N VAL A 99 -14.40 0.42 0.78
CA VAL A 99 -14.87 0.89 -0.54
C VAL A 99 -15.32 -0.29 -1.41
N SER A 100 -14.49 -1.32 -1.51
CA SER A 100 -14.73 -2.52 -2.32
C SER A 100 -15.95 -3.31 -1.84
N GLU A 101 -16.06 -3.62 -0.55
CA GLU A 101 -17.18 -4.34 0.02
C GLU A 101 -18.49 -3.55 -0.12
N HIS A 102 -18.48 -2.26 0.22
CA HIS A 102 -19.65 -1.42 0.06
C HIS A 102 -20.15 -1.39 -1.39
N ARG A 103 -19.23 -1.38 -2.37
CA ARG A 103 -19.59 -1.39 -3.81
C ARG A 103 -20.08 -2.76 -4.28
N VAL A 104 -19.41 -3.85 -3.90
CA VAL A 104 -19.78 -5.22 -4.32
C VAL A 104 -21.11 -5.63 -3.70
N PHE A 105 -21.31 -5.37 -2.41
CA PHE A 105 -22.52 -5.74 -1.69
C PHE A 105 -23.64 -4.70 -1.77
N LYS A 106 -23.52 -3.72 -2.68
CA LYS A 106 -24.53 -2.67 -2.94
C LYS A 106 -24.98 -1.94 -1.67
N GLY A 107 -24.02 -1.60 -0.81
CA GLY A 107 -24.25 -0.88 0.43
C GLY A 107 -24.74 -1.72 1.60
N LYS A 108 -24.72 -3.06 1.50
CA LYS A 108 -24.97 -3.93 2.66
C LYS A 108 -23.70 -4.06 3.52
N ASP A 109 -23.87 -3.90 4.82
CA ASP A 109 -22.81 -3.81 5.82
C ASP A 109 -22.34 -5.18 6.33
N TYR A 110 -21.85 -6.05 5.44
CA TYR A 110 -21.35 -7.37 5.85
C TYR A 110 -19.90 -7.32 6.37
N PHE A 111 -19.04 -6.48 5.78
CA PHE A 111 -17.65 -6.21 6.18
C PHE A 111 -16.77 -7.45 6.48
N ILE A 112 -17.05 -8.60 5.88
CA ILE A 112 -16.42 -9.89 6.23
C ILE A 112 -14.92 -9.85 5.92
N PHE A 113 -14.56 -9.31 4.76
CA PHE A 113 -13.17 -9.23 4.35
C PHE A 113 -12.40 -8.19 5.18
N PHE A 114 -13.04 -7.06 5.47
CA PHE A 114 -12.47 -6.05 6.37
C PHE A 114 -12.22 -6.62 7.78
N TRP A 115 -13.17 -7.35 8.37
CA TRP A 115 -12.99 -7.93 9.71
C TRP A 115 -11.91 -9.02 9.75
N GLY A 116 -11.84 -9.87 8.73
CA GLY A 116 -10.78 -10.88 8.60
C GLY A 116 -9.39 -10.24 8.49
N PHE A 117 -9.28 -9.21 7.65
CA PHE A 117 -8.06 -8.40 7.50
C PHE A 117 -7.65 -7.73 8.82
N LEU A 118 -8.59 -7.08 9.51
CA LEU A 118 -8.34 -6.41 10.77
C LEU A 118 -7.92 -7.39 11.87
N GLY A 119 -8.54 -8.57 11.93
CA GLY A 119 -8.18 -9.62 12.89
C GLY A 119 -6.72 -10.06 12.74
N LEU A 120 -6.25 -10.28 11.51
CA LEU A 120 -4.85 -10.61 11.22
C LEU A 120 -3.91 -9.46 11.59
N LEU A 121 -4.28 -8.21 11.27
CA LEU A 121 -3.48 -7.05 11.62
C LEU A 121 -3.34 -6.88 13.13
N VAL A 122 -4.44 -7.02 13.89
CA VAL A 122 -4.41 -6.95 15.35
C VAL A 122 -3.57 -8.10 15.93
N ALA A 123 -3.71 -9.32 15.41
CA ALA A 123 -2.88 -10.46 15.81
C ALA A 123 -1.39 -10.18 15.58
N ALA A 124 -1.02 -9.60 14.42
CA ALA A 124 0.36 -9.26 14.10
C ALA A 124 0.96 -8.24 15.09
N MET A 125 0.14 -7.33 15.64
CA MET A 125 0.59 -6.30 16.58
C MET A 125 0.93 -6.88 17.96
N VAL A 126 0.14 -7.85 18.44
CA VAL A 126 0.31 -8.42 19.78
C VAL A 126 1.40 -9.49 19.87
N VAL A 127 1.78 -10.11 18.75
CA VAL A 127 2.85 -11.12 18.69
C VAL A 127 4.22 -10.45 18.87
N SER A 128 5.08 -10.95 19.77
CA SER A 128 6.43 -10.40 19.97
C SER A 128 7.47 -10.95 18.97
N ASP A 129 7.25 -12.12 18.39
CA ASP A 129 8.18 -12.74 17.44
C ASP A 129 8.11 -12.07 16.06
N PHE A 130 9.24 -11.63 15.51
CA PHE A 130 9.28 -10.90 14.23
C PHE A 130 8.80 -11.77 13.06
N VAL A 131 9.25 -13.01 12.97
CA VAL A 131 8.92 -13.94 11.87
C VAL A 131 7.42 -14.22 11.83
N LEU A 132 6.81 -14.45 12.99
CA LEU A 132 5.38 -14.66 13.11
C LEU A 132 4.59 -13.35 12.85
N THR A 133 5.09 -12.19 13.29
CA THR A 133 4.52 -10.89 12.92
C THR A 133 4.49 -10.73 11.39
N GLU A 134 5.61 -10.98 10.71
CA GLU A 134 5.71 -10.88 9.25
C GLU A 134 4.77 -11.88 8.55
N THR A 135 4.70 -13.12 9.03
CA THR A 135 3.78 -14.13 8.49
C THR A 135 2.33 -13.68 8.56
N LEU A 136 1.90 -13.11 9.70
CA LEU A 136 0.53 -12.60 9.88
C LEU A 136 0.26 -11.38 8.98
N ILE A 137 1.25 -10.51 8.78
CA ILE A 137 1.18 -9.38 7.84
C ILE A 137 1.04 -9.88 6.40
N ASN A 138 1.83 -10.88 6.00
CA ASN A 138 1.76 -11.48 4.67
C ASN A 138 0.40 -12.14 4.43
N LEU A 139 -0.17 -12.82 5.43
CA LEU A 139 -1.53 -13.34 5.36
C LEU A 139 -2.56 -12.21 5.21
N ALA A 140 -2.44 -11.11 5.97
CA ALA A 140 -3.32 -9.95 5.81
C ALA A 140 -3.21 -9.34 4.40
N PHE A 141 -2.02 -9.33 3.82
CA PHE A 141 -1.78 -8.89 2.44
C PHE A 141 -2.42 -9.84 1.41
N ILE A 142 -2.41 -11.15 1.63
CA ILE A 142 -3.14 -12.12 0.80
C ILE A 142 -4.64 -11.85 0.84
N PHE A 143 -5.21 -11.50 2.00
CA PHE A 143 -6.61 -11.07 2.08
C PHE A 143 -6.89 -9.86 1.18
N ALA A 144 -5.91 -8.97 0.99
CA ALA A 144 -6.05 -7.78 0.13
C ALA A 144 -6.25 -8.13 -1.35
N VAL A 145 -6.06 -9.38 -1.78
CA VAL A 145 -6.45 -9.88 -3.12
C VAL A 145 -7.96 -9.71 -3.39
N PHE A 146 -8.79 -9.63 -2.35
CA PHE A 146 -10.19 -9.27 -2.52
C PHE A 146 -10.37 -7.91 -3.21
N ILE A 147 -9.48 -6.94 -2.97
CA ILE A 147 -9.56 -5.61 -3.58
C ILE A 147 -9.52 -5.71 -5.11
N PRO A 148 -8.48 -6.26 -5.78
CA PRO A 148 -8.50 -6.38 -7.24
C PRO A 148 -9.66 -7.26 -7.75
N ILE A 149 -10.02 -8.35 -7.05
CA ILE A 149 -11.18 -9.18 -7.43
C ILE A 149 -12.47 -8.35 -7.44
N SER A 150 -12.67 -7.47 -6.45
CA SER A 150 -13.83 -6.59 -6.38
C SER A 150 -13.90 -5.64 -7.57
N TYR A 151 -12.77 -5.07 -8.00
CA TYR A 151 -12.72 -4.20 -9.18
C TYR A 151 -12.96 -4.97 -10.48
N ILE A 152 -12.47 -6.20 -10.60
CA ILE A 152 -12.80 -7.08 -11.74
C ILE A 152 -14.32 -7.32 -11.80
N TYR A 153 -14.93 -7.68 -10.67
CA TYR A 153 -16.37 -7.88 -10.56
C TYR A 153 -17.15 -6.62 -10.98
N LEU A 154 -16.76 -5.45 -10.48
CA LEU A 154 -17.41 -4.18 -10.82
C LEU A 154 -17.23 -3.82 -12.30
N ALA A 155 -16.07 -4.11 -12.90
CA ALA A 155 -15.80 -3.87 -14.32
C ALA A 155 -16.67 -4.73 -15.23
N ILE A 156 -17.03 -5.95 -14.81
CA ILE A 156 -17.95 -6.82 -15.56
C ILE A 156 -19.39 -6.27 -15.50
N LYS A 157 -19.78 -5.65 -14.38
CA LYS A 157 -21.16 -5.21 -14.13
C LYS A 157 -21.49 -3.82 -14.66
N LEU A 158 -20.51 -2.93 -14.75
CA LEU A 158 -20.74 -1.54 -15.13
C LEU A 158 -20.38 -1.31 -16.60
N PRO A 159 -21.19 -0.58 -17.39
CA PRO A 159 -20.89 -0.27 -18.78
C PRO A 159 -20.17 1.09 -18.95
N GLY A 160 -19.64 1.32 -20.15
CA GLY A 160 -19.19 2.64 -20.62
C GLY A 160 -18.01 3.23 -19.83
N ALA A 161 -18.05 4.54 -19.59
CA ALA A 161 -16.97 5.29 -18.94
C ALA A 161 -16.64 4.76 -17.53
N ALA A 162 -17.66 4.33 -16.77
CA ALA A 162 -17.46 3.76 -15.44
C ALA A 162 -16.57 2.50 -15.47
N ARG A 163 -16.77 1.62 -16.46
CA ARG A 163 -15.94 0.42 -16.67
C ARG A 163 -14.49 0.77 -16.90
N ASN A 164 -14.23 1.73 -17.78
CA ASN A 164 -12.87 2.12 -18.13
C ASN A 164 -12.13 2.71 -16.92
N ASN A 165 -12.81 3.53 -16.12
CA ASN A 165 -12.25 4.09 -14.90
C ASN A 165 -11.95 2.99 -13.85
N ILE A 166 -12.81 1.98 -13.73
CA ILE A 166 -12.59 0.82 -12.84
C ILE A 166 -11.40 -0.03 -13.30
N LEU A 167 -11.27 -0.30 -14.61
CA LEU A 167 -10.11 -1.01 -15.16
C LEU A 167 -8.82 -0.22 -14.95
N LEU A 168 -8.88 1.11 -15.04
CA LEU A 168 -7.75 1.98 -14.74
C LEU A 168 -7.36 1.91 -13.25
N ILE A 169 -8.34 1.91 -12.34
CA ILE A 169 -8.10 1.69 -10.90
C ILE A 169 -7.45 0.34 -10.66
N LEU A 170 -8.02 -0.74 -11.22
CA LEU A 170 -7.50 -2.10 -11.10
C LEU A 170 -6.04 -2.19 -11.57
N PHE A 171 -5.76 -1.66 -12.76
CA PHE A 171 -4.41 -1.67 -13.32
C PHE A 171 -3.42 -0.91 -12.42
N GLY A 172 -3.81 0.26 -11.92
CA GLY A 172 -3.00 1.02 -10.95
C GLY A 172 -2.74 0.25 -9.65
N ILE A 173 -3.76 -0.39 -9.09
CA ILE A 173 -3.64 -1.23 -7.88
C ILE A 173 -2.70 -2.42 -8.11
N ILE A 174 -2.76 -3.08 -9.27
CA ILE A 174 -1.87 -4.20 -9.61
C ILE A 174 -0.42 -3.73 -9.67
N ILE A 175 -0.11 -2.65 -10.40
CA ILE A 175 1.25 -2.12 -10.49
C ILE A 175 1.77 -1.72 -9.10
N PHE A 176 0.94 -1.04 -8.31
CA PHE A 176 1.30 -0.64 -6.95
C PHE A 176 1.61 -1.86 -6.07
N THR A 177 0.77 -2.89 -6.14
CA THR A 177 0.93 -4.14 -5.40
C THR A 177 2.20 -4.88 -5.79
N VAL A 178 2.53 -4.95 -7.10
CA VAL A 178 3.80 -5.52 -7.57
C VAL A 178 4.97 -4.75 -6.96
N GLY A 179 4.93 -3.42 -6.99
CA GLY A 179 5.96 -2.60 -6.34
C GLY A 179 6.12 -2.94 -4.86
N MET A 180 5.03 -3.05 -4.10
CA MET A 180 5.08 -3.43 -2.68
C MET A 180 5.66 -4.83 -2.46
N VAL A 181 5.27 -5.82 -3.27
CA VAL A 181 5.74 -7.21 -3.16
C VAL A 181 7.27 -7.31 -3.31
N LEU A 182 7.88 -6.44 -4.12
CA LEU A 182 9.34 -6.41 -4.26
C LEU A 182 10.11 -6.08 -2.97
N ASN A 183 9.45 -5.49 -1.97
CA ASN A 183 10.08 -5.17 -0.68
C ASN A 183 9.80 -6.21 0.41
N LEU A 184 9.04 -7.26 0.13
CA LEU A 184 8.83 -8.34 1.10
C LEU A 184 10.15 -9.08 1.32
N LEU A 185 10.50 -9.37 2.58
CA LEU A 185 11.78 -10.00 2.91
C LEU A 185 11.90 -11.37 2.23
N ASP A 186 10.82 -12.16 2.22
CA ASP A 186 10.75 -13.44 1.53
C ASP A 186 11.10 -13.33 0.02
N VAL A 187 10.65 -12.24 -0.63
CA VAL A 187 10.90 -12.01 -2.06
C VAL A 187 12.34 -11.59 -2.29
N ILE A 188 12.87 -10.70 -1.45
CA ILE A 188 14.27 -10.27 -1.49
C ILE A 188 15.19 -11.49 -1.33
N VAL A 189 14.99 -12.27 -0.27
CA VAL A 189 15.77 -13.49 0.03
C VAL A 189 15.68 -14.48 -1.13
N ALA A 190 14.49 -14.71 -1.70
CA ALA A 190 14.34 -15.60 -2.84
C ALA A 190 15.14 -15.13 -4.06
N ILE A 191 15.17 -13.83 -4.37
CA ILE A 191 15.92 -13.30 -5.52
C ILE A 191 17.42 -13.31 -5.24
N GLU A 192 17.85 -13.02 -4.02
CA GLU A 192 19.26 -13.13 -3.61
C GLU A 192 19.79 -14.55 -3.78
N LEU A 193 19.01 -15.56 -3.36
CA LEU A 193 19.36 -16.98 -3.55
C LEU A 193 19.46 -17.36 -5.04
N LEU A 194 18.59 -16.82 -5.89
CA LEU A 194 18.59 -17.10 -7.33
C LEU A 194 19.75 -16.41 -8.08
N THR A 195 20.18 -15.25 -7.61
CA THR A 195 21.19 -14.41 -8.29
C THR A 195 22.57 -14.52 -7.69
N GLY A 196 22.69 -14.99 -6.44
CA GLY A 196 23.93 -15.04 -5.67
C GLY A 196 24.46 -13.66 -5.25
N SER A 197 23.63 -12.61 -5.28
CA SER A 197 24.06 -11.22 -5.03
C SER A 197 23.30 -10.58 -3.87
N ALA A 198 24.03 -10.26 -2.80
CA ALA A 198 23.48 -9.54 -1.64
C ALA A 198 23.16 -8.05 -1.94
N VAL A 199 23.50 -7.53 -3.12
CA VAL A 199 23.20 -6.13 -3.48
C VAL A 199 21.76 -5.98 -3.98
N VAL A 200 21.05 -7.09 -4.20
CA VAL A 200 19.69 -7.13 -4.75
C VAL A 200 18.71 -6.29 -3.92
N ILE A 201 18.79 -6.34 -2.59
CA ILE A 201 17.92 -5.55 -1.72
C ILE A 201 17.94 -4.07 -2.09
N HIS A 202 19.12 -3.48 -2.31
CA HIS A 202 19.27 -2.06 -2.63
C HIS A 202 18.61 -1.69 -3.98
N TYR A 203 18.69 -2.56 -4.99
CA TYR A 203 18.04 -2.35 -6.28
C TYR A 203 16.52 -2.49 -6.20
N LEU A 204 16.02 -3.48 -5.44
CA LEU A 204 14.58 -3.68 -5.26
C LEU A 204 13.95 -2.49 -4.53
N TYR A 205 14.62 -1.97 -3.51
CA TYR A 205 14.21 -0.76 -2.79
C TYR A 205 14.24 0.51 -3.66
N LEU A 206 15.00 0.54 -4.77
CA LEU A 206 14.96 1.61 -5.76
C LEU A 206 13.80 1.43 -6.76
N ILE A 207 13.61 0.22 -7.29
CA ILE A 207 12.61 -0.06 -8.33
C ILE A 207 11.19 -0.03 -7.77
N SER A 208 11.01 -0.55 -6.55
CA SER A 208 9.71 -0.64 -5.88
C SER A 208 8.95 0.69 -5.84
N PRO A 209 9.49 1.80 -5.29
CA PRO A 209 8.76 3.05 -5.21
C PRO A 209 8.44 3.65 -6.58
N ILE A 210 9.24 3.38 -7.63
CA ILE A 210 8.95 3.81 -9.01
C ILE A 210 7.65 3.17 -9.51
N LEU A 211 7.52 1.85 -9.35
CA LEU A 211 6.30 1.12 -9.70
C LEU A 211 5.13 1.62 -8.87
N GLN A 212 5.32 1.80 -7.56
CA GLN A 212 4.28 2.31 -6.68
C GLN A 212 3.78 3.70 -7.09
N ILE A 213 4.67 4.63 -7.46
CA ILE A 213 4.29 5.96 -7.97
C ILE A 213 3.41 5.82 -9.23
N GLY A 214 3.86 5.03 -10.20
CA GLY A 214 3.11 4.80 -11.44
C GLY A 214 1.73 4.19 -11.20
N GLY A 215 1.66 3.21 -10.30
CA GLY A 215 0.41 2.58 -9.86
C GLY A 215 -0.55 3.56 -9.17
N LEU A 216 -0.06 4.35 -8.22
CA LEU A 216 -0.87 5.32 -7.48
C LEU A 216 -1.42 6.44 -8.37
N ILE A 217 -0.60 7.02 -9.25
CA ILE A 217 -1.05 8.07 -10.19
C ILE A 217 -2.17 7.52 -11.08
N THR A 218 -1.98 6.29 -11.57
CA THR A 218 -2.96 5.62 -12.42
C THR A 218 -4.27 5.35 -11.68
N ALA A 219 -4.19 4.78 -10.47
CA ALA A 219 -5.36 4.51 -9.65
C ALA A 219 -6.09 5.81 -9.25
N ALA A 220 -5.36 6.84 -8.82
CA ALA A 220 -5.92 8.14 -8.44
C ALA A 220 -6.67 8.82 -9.59
N LYS A 221 -6.15 8.71 -10.82
CA LYS A 221 -6.85 9.21 -12.02
C LYS A 221 -8.20 8.52 -12.20
N GLY A 222 -8.23 7.19 -12.10
CA GLY A 222 -9.48 6.43 -12.20
C GLY A 222 -10.46 6.75 -11.08
N PHE A 223 -9.99 6.85 -9.83
CA PHE A 223 -10.81 7.26 -8.68
C PHE A 223 -11.42 8.64 -8.86
N ASN A 224 -10.61 9.61 -9.29
CA ASN A 224 -11.04 10.97 -9.53
C ASN A 224 -12.16 11.05 -10.58
N GLN A 225 -12.02 10.32 -11.69
CA GLN A 225 -13.01 10.31 -12.77
C GLN A 225 -14.30 9.58 -12.38
N LEU A 226 -14.20 8.54 -11.54
CA LEU A 226 -15.36 7.74 -11.15
C LEU A 226 -16.19 8.37 -10.01
N TYR A 227 -15.55 9.09 -9.09
CA TYR A 227 -16.19 9.52 -7.84
C TYR A 227 -16.16 11.03 -7.58
N PHE A 228 -15.35 11.81 -8.30
CA PHE A 228 -15.12 13.23 -8.02
C PHE A 228 -15.31 14.15 -9.23
N GLN A 229 -15.97 13.66 -10.28
CA GLN A 229 -16.48 14.46 -11.39
C GLN A 229 -17.88 14.97 -11.10
#